data_AF-A0A3D1ZUI2-F1
#
_entry.id   AF-A0A3D1ZUI2-F1
#
_cell.length_a   1.000
_cell.length_b   1.000
_cell.length_c   1.000
_cell.angle_alpha   90.00
_cell.angle_beta   90.00
_cell.angle_gamma   90.00
#
_symmetry.space_group_name_H-M   'P 1'
#
loop_
_entity.id
_entity.type
_entity.pdbx_description
1 polymer ?
#
loop_
_entity_poly.entity_id
_entity_poly.type
_entity_poly.pdbx_seq_one_letter_code
_entity_poly.pdbx_strand_id
1 'polypeptide(L)'
;MKIRQVMWGLVLISNFGMADTASFFAETCGDCHALQAVSKDVKERISRKGSHLFYAGNKYRPQWLESWLQAPTQIRPGGAYPPDATLVTDEGDIILTNTLPKHLSLDADEAKKVTSHLMTLTPFSSLLEQVDYQPKKISKSAGKMNFVKFQGCQSCHQNQPDEGGLSGPELYTAWHRLQQKYIISYSQHPELWDKNSMMPNRHIKEKALKKVANYLKIIGESDE
;
A
#
# COMPACT_ATOMS: atom_id res chain seq x y z
N MET A 1 -53.29 28.58 -25.73
CA MET A 1 -52.01 29.22 -25.33
C MET A 1 -51.52 28.51 -24.06
N LYS A 2 -50.60 27.54 -24.18
CA LYS A 2 -50.05 26.79 -23.03
C LYS A 2 -48.63 27.28 -22.76
N ILE A 3 -48.45 27.95 -21.63
CA ILE A 3 -47.18 28.49 -21.17
C ILE A 3 -46.34 27.33 -20.64
N ARG A 4 -45.21 27.02 -21.30
CA ARG A 4 -44.19 26.10 -20.79
C ARG A 4 -43.37 26.85 -19.73
N GLN A 5 -43.52 26.47 -18.47
CA GLN A 5 -42.57 26.85 -17.42
C GLN A 5 -41.27 26.06 -17.64
N VAL A 6 -40.18 26.77 -17.86
CA VAL A 6 -38.82 26.20 -17.87
C VAL A 6 -38.32 26.29 -16.43
N MET A 7 -38.25 25.16 -15.76
CA MET A 7 -37.71 25.03 -14.41
C MET A 7 -36.18 25.02 -14.52
N TRP A 8 -35.54 26.13 -14.15
CA TRP A 8 -34.09 26.22 -13.99
C TRP A 8 -33.71 25.49 -12.70
N GLY A 9 -33.21 24.26 -12.83
CA GLY A 9 -32.61 23.54 -11.71
C GLY A 9 -31.30 24.23 -11.32
N LEU A 10 -31.24 24.82 -10.13
CA LEU A 10 -29.98 25.22 -9.51
C LEU A 10 -29.15 23.96 -9.25
N VAL A 11 -28.08 23.78 -10.01
CA VAL A 11 -27.00 22.86 -9.65
C VAL A 11 -26.17 23.57 -8.58
N LEU A 12 -26.34 23.16 -7.33
CA LEU A 12 -25.42 23.52 -6.24
C LEU A 12 -24.08 22.83 -6.51
N ILE A 13 -23.14 23.54 -7.11
CA ILE A 13 -21.75 23.12 -7.17
C ILE A 13 -21.17 23.35 -5.77
N SER A 14 -21.14 22.31 -4.94
CA SER A 14 -20.49 22.34 -3.63
C SER A 14 -18.99 22.55 -3.83
N ASN A 15 -18.53 23.77 -3.59
CA ASN A 15 -17.12 24.14 -3.69
C ASN A 15 -16.41 23.70 -2.38
N PHE A 16 -16.02 22.43 -2.32
CA PHE A 16 -15.25 21.86 -1.21
C PHE A 16 -13.85 22.51 -1.14
N GLY A 17 -13.56 23.22 -0.04
CA GLY A 17 -12.26 23.84 0.22
C GLY A 17 -11.19 22.87 0.75
N MET A 18 -9.93 23.33 0.88
CA MET A 18 -8.83 22.51 1.43
C MET A 18 -9.06 22.11 2.90
N ALA A 19 -9.66 22.98 3.72
CA ALA A 19 -10.02 22.66 5.11
C ALA A 19 -11.07 21.54 5.19
N ASP A 20 -12.00 21.55 4.23
CA ASP A 20 -13.04 20.54 4.05
C ASP A 20 -12.42 19.18 3.67
N THR A 21 -11.37 19.20 2.83
CA THR A 21 -10.62 17.99 2.45
C THR A 21 -9.90 17.35 3.64
N ALA A 22 -9.33 18.16 4.54
CA ALA A 22 -8.63 17.63 5.72
C ALA A 22 -9.61 17.02 6.75
N SER A 23 -10.77 17.65 6.97
CA SER A 23 -11.81 17.10 7.85
C SER A 23 -12.39 15.81 7.28
N PHE A 24 -12.80 15.84 6.00
CA PHE A 24 -13.27 14.66 5.28
C PHE A 24 -12.27 13.50 5.36
N PHE A 25 -10.98 13.78 5.10
CA PHE A 25 -9.94 12.77 5.19
C PHE A 25 -9.82 12.18 6.60
N ALA A 26 -9.83 13.03 7.63
CA ALA A 26 -9.71 12.57 9.00
C ALA A 26 -10.89 11.69 9.42
N GLU A 27 -12.12 12.12 9.11
CA GLU A 27 -13.36 11.41 9.44
C GLU A 27 -13.51 10.11 8.64
N THR A 28 -13.15 10.13 7.36
CA THR A 28 -13.36 8.99 6.45
C THR A 28 -12.27 7.93 6.59
N CYS A 29 -11.01 8.34 6.84
CA CYS A 29 -9.87 7.42 6.84
C CYS A 29 -9.40 7.05 8.26
N GLY A 30 -9.64 7.92 9.25
CA GLY A 30 -9.07 7.81 10.60
C GLY A 30 -9.52 6.59 11.41
N ASP A 31 -10.70 6.04 11.11
CA ASP A 31 -11.23 4.84 11.79
C ASP A 31 -10.44 3.57 11.52
N CYS A 32 -9.70 3.54 10.40
CA CYS A 32 -8.90 2.38 9.99
C CYS A 32 -7.41 2.68 9.87
N HIS A 33 -7.04 3.90 9.51
CA HIS A 33 -5.67 4.29 9.21
C HIS A 33 -5.12 5.25 10.25
N ALA A 34 -3.89 4.98 10.73
CA ALA A 34 -3.20 5.97 11.54
C ALA A 34 -2.81 7.19 10.67
N LEU A 35 -3.29 8.36 11.07
CA LEU A 35 -3.03 9.64 10.39
C LEU A 35 -1.83 10.38 10.99
N GLN A 36 -1.22 9.81 12.04
CA GLN A 36 -0.02 10.31 12.69
C GLN A 36 0.88 9.14 13.09
N ALA A 37 2.13 9.46 13.46
CA ALA A 37 3.07 8.47 13.93
C ALA A 37 2.59 7.82 15.24
N VAL A 38 2.66 6.50 15.31
CA VAL A 38 2.29 5.72 16.49
C VAL A 38 3.51 5.37 17.33
N SER A 39 3.31 5.21 18.64
CA SER A 39 4.32 4.66 19.54
C SER A 39 4.49 3.15 19.30
N LYS A 40 5.59 2.59 19.83
CA LYS A 40 5.79 1.14 19.80
C LYS A 40 4.80 0.50 20.78
N ASP A 41 3.83 -0.24 20.27
CA ASP A 41 2.77 -0.88 21.03
C ASP A 41 2.21 -2.08 20.25
N VAL A 42 2.25 -3.26 20.88
CA VAL A 42 1.72 -4.49 20.30
C VAL A 42 0.20 -4.40 20.11
N LYS A 43 -0.52 -3.70 20.99
CA LYS A 43 -1.97 -3.55 20.87
C LYS A 43 -2.33 -2.80 19.60
N GLU A 44 -1.61 -1.71 19.29
CA GLU A 44 -1.78 -0.98 18.04
C GLU A 44 -1.62 -1.90 16.83
N ARG A 45 -0.62 -2.81 16.85
CA ARG A 45 -0.42 -3.74 15.74
C ARG A 45 -1.61 -4.67 15.55
N ILE A 46 -2.07 -5.30 16.63
CA ILE A 46 -3.15 -6.28 16.61
C ILE A 46 -4.46 -5.63 16.17
N SER A 47 -4.76 -4.40 16.63
CA SER A 47 -6.02 -3.72 16.30
C SER A 47 -5.99 -2.94 14.98
N ARG A 48 -4.84 -2.84 14.31
CA ARG A 48 -4.69 -2.01 13.09
C ARG A 48 -5.45 -2.63 11.92
N LYS A 49 -6.35 -1.84 11.31
CA LYS A 49 -7.17 -2.23 10.15
C LYS A 49 -6.56 -1.81 8.81
N GLY A 50 -5.87 -0.66 8.76
CA GLY A 50 -5.27 -0.08 7.56
C GLY A 50 -3.80 0.29 7.75
N SER A 51 -3.04 0.44 6.66
CA SER A 51 -1.66 0.93 6.77
C SER A 51 -1.64 2.40 7.18
N HIS A 52 -0.61 2.82 7.90
CA HIS A 52 -0.41 4.24 8.22
C HIS A 52 -0.40 5.13 6.97
N LEU A 53 -1.05 6.30 7.06
CA LEU A 53 -1.17 7.26 5.95
C LEU A 53 -0.33 8.52 6.14
N PHE A 54 0.19 8.77 7.35
CA PHE A 54 0.99 9.97 7.66
C PHE A 54 2.31 10.10 6.89
N TYR A 55 2.70 9.07 6.14
CA TYR A 55 3.84 9.08 5.21
C TYR A 55 3.49 8.57 3.81
N ALA A 56 2.20 8.61 3.42
CA ALA A 56 1.74 8.15 2.11
C ALA A 56 2.51 8.82 0.96
N GLY A 57 2.87 10.10 1.14
CA GLY A 57 3.73 10.91 0.31
C GLY A 57 5.09 10.30 -0.02
N ASN A 58 5.68 9.56 0.93
CA ASN A 58 6.96 8.88 0.75
C ASN A 58 6.81 7.47 0.14
N LYS A 59 5.61 6.89 0.20
CA LYS A 59 5.36 5.47 -0.04
C LYS A 59 4.77 5.18 -1.42
N TYR A 60 3.69 5.87 -1.78
CA TYR A 60 2.88 5.53 -2.95
C TYR A 60 3.24 6.38 -4.16
N ARG A 61 2.92 5.88 -5.35
CA ARG A 61 2.90 6.69 -6.58
C ARG A 61 1.53 7.36 -6.75
N PRO A 62 1.47 8.65 -7.11
CA PRO A 62 0.21 9.40 -7.16
C PRO A 62 -0.79 8.81 -8.15
N GLN A 63 -0.34 8.46 -9.37
CA GLN A 63 -1.23 7.94 -10.41
C GLN A 63 -1.89 6.63 -9.99
N TRP A 64 -1.12 5.73 -9.37
CA TRP A 64 -1.65 4.48 -8.84
C TRP A 64 -2.61 4.73 -7.68
N LEU A 65 -2.27 5.64 -6.76
CA LEU A 65 -3.09 5.90 -5.58
C LEU A 65 -4.46 6.48 -5.97
N GLU A 66 -4.49 7.43 -6.89
CA GLU A 66 -5.74 8.02 -7.40
C GLU A 66 -6.63 6.99 -8.10
N SER A 67 -6.04 6.15 -8.94
CA SER A 67 -6.78 5.08 -9.63
C SER A 67 -7.26 4.00 -8.66
N TRP A 68 -6.42 3.59 -7.71
CA TRP A 68 -6.78 2.55 -6.74
C TRP A 68 -7.87 3.02 -5.77
N LEU A 69 -7.90 4.31 -5.38
CA LEU A 69 -8.99 4.85 -4.55
C LEU A 69 -10.35 4.79 -5.25
N GLN A 70 -10.40 4.84 -6.59
CA GLN A 70 -11.63 4.71 -7.38
C GLN A 70 -12.07 3.26 -7.60
N ALA A 71 -11.14 2.30 -7.49
CA ALA A 71 -11.44 0.88 -7.65
C ALA A 71 -10.50 0.03 -6.76
N PRO A 72 -10.69 0.04 -5.43
CA PRO A 72 -9.76 -0.61 -4.53
C PRO A 72 -9.72 -2.12 -4.72
N THR A 73 -8.52 -2.65 -4.88
CA THR A 73 -8.23 -4.09 -4.90
C THR A 73 -7.51 -4.55 -3.64
N GLN A 74 -7.64 -5.83 -3.30
CA GLN A 74 -6.99 -6.42 -2.14
C GLN A 74 -5.47 -6.48 -2.32
N ILE A 75 -4.74 -5.76 -1.46
CA ILE A 75 -3.26 -5.76 -1.43
C ILE A 75 -2.71 -6.78 -0.43
N ARG A 76 -3.45 -7.07 0.65
CA ARG A 76 -3.04 -8.00 1.71
C ARG A 76 -3.98 -9.20 1.72
N PRO A 77 -3.57 -10.36 1.18
CA PRO A 77 -4.42 -11.54 1.16
C PRO A 77 -4.89 -11.97 2.56
N GLY A 78 -4.01 -11.96 3.56
CA GLY A 78 -4.36 -12.22 4.96
C GLY A 78 -4.79 -10.99 5.77
N GLY A 79 -4.97 -9.83 5.15
CA GLY A 79 -5.37 -8.61 5.86
C GLY A 79 -4.26 -7.93 6.64
N ALA A 80 -4.65 -6.97 7.50
CA ALA A 80 -3.68 -6.15 8.23
C ALA A 80 -2.98 -6.91 9.36
N TYR A 81 -3.63 -7.93 9.92
CA TYR A 81 -3.11 -8.86 10.91
C TYR A 81 -3.57 -10.29 10.55
N PRO A 82 -2.73 -11.08 9.82
CA PRO A 82 -3.09 -12.41 9.32
C PRO A 82 -3.72 -13.38 10.32
N PRO A 83 -3.34 -13.39 11.61
CA PRO A 83 -3.99 -14.26 12.59
C PRO A 83 -5.51 -14.07 12.69
N ASP A 84 -6.04 -12.86 12.46
CA ASP A 84 -7.50 -12.60 12.51
C ASP A 84 -8.26 -13.32 11.38
N ALA A 85 -7.57 -13.65 10.28
CA ALA A 85 -8.13 -14.37 9.14
C ALA A 85 -7.64 -15.83 9.07
N THR A 86 -7.02 -16.35 10.13
CA THR A 86 -6.44 -17.71 10.14
C THR A 86 -7.39 -18.71 10.80
N LEU A 87 -7.70 -19.78 10.08
CA LEU A 87 -8.36 -20.98 10.59
C LEU A 87 -7.29 -22.02 10.94
N VAL A 88 -7.19 -22.37 12.22
CA VAL A 88 -6.31 -23.44 12.71
C VAL A 88 -7.02 -24.79 12.52
N THR A 89 -6.35 -25.73 11.85
CA THR A 89 -6.85 -27.10 11.62
C THR A 89 -5.79 -28.13 12.00
N ASP A 90 -6.18 -29.40 12.14
CA ASP A 90 -5.23 -30.50 12.43
C ASP A 90 -4.23 -30.72 11.29
N GLU A 91 -4.60 -30.33 10.06
CA GLU A 91 -3.79 -30.40 8.84
C GLU A 91 -2.89 -29.16 8.63
N GLY A 92 -3.08 -28.12 9.45
CA GLY A 92 -2.33 -26.87 9.42
C GLY A 92 -3.20 -25.62 9.35
N ASP A 93 -2.53 -24.46 9.39
CA ASP A 93 -3.21 -23.17 9.42
C ASP A 93 -3.58 -22.69 8.01
N ILE A 94 -4.81 -22.21 7.83
CA ILE A 94 -5.35 -21.72 6.55
C ILE A 94 -5.72 -20.24 6.69
N ILE A 95 -5.17 -19.39 5.82
CA ILE A 95 -5.57 -17.98 5.74
C ILE A 95 -6.79 -17.85 4.81
N LEU A 96 -7.89 -17.35 5.38
CA LEU A 96 -9.15 -17.09 4.67
C LEU A 96 -9.07 -15.74 3.96
N THR A 97 -8.74 -15.73 2.67
CA THR A 97 -8.46 -14.49 1.92
C THR A 97 -9.72 -13.72 1.48
N ASN A 98 -10.88 -14.36 1.52
CA ASN A 98 -12.16 -13.83 1.03
C ASN A 98 -13.08 -13.31 2.16
N THR A 99 -12.61 -13.27 3.39
CA THR A 99 -13.39 -12.83 4.57
C THR A 99 -13.11 -11.37 4.97
N LEU A 100 -12.15 -10.73 4.29
CA LEU A 100 -11.70 -9.40 4.66
C LEU A 100 -12.70 -8.30 4.23
N PRO A 101 -12.83 -7.23 5.02
CA PRO A 101 -13.62 -6.08 4.63
C PRO A 101 -13.04 -5.43 3.37
N LYS A 102 -13.93 -5.01 2.46
CA LYS A 102 -13.55 -4.22 1.29
C LYS A 102 -13.18 -2.80 1.72
N HIS A 103 -12.23 -2.19 1.02
CA HIS A 103 -11.93 -0.78 1.18
C HIS A 103 -13.02 0.08 0.54
N LEU A 104 -13.28 1.27 1.11
CA LEU A 104 -14.17 2.27 0.53
C LEU A 104 -13.68 2.69 -0.87
N SER A 105 -14.59 2.81 -1.83
CA SER A 105 -14.33 3.43 -3.12
C SER A 105 -14.72 4.90 -3.07
N LEU A 106 -13.89 5.76 -3.65
CA LEU A 106 -14.16 7.18 -3.83
C LEU A 106 -14.56 7.46 -5.29
N ASP A 107 -15.31 8.54 -5.52
CA ASP A 107 -15.46 9.03 -6.89
C ASP A 107 -14.16 9.69 -7.40
N ALA A 108 -14.14 10.07 -8.69
CA ALA A 108 -12.95 10.62 -9.32
C ALA A 108 -12.46 11.93 -8.67
N ASP A 109 -13.37 12.82 -8.26
CA ASP A 109 -13.03 14.11 -7.68
C ASP A 109 -12.52 13.95 -6.24
N GLU A 110 -13.18 13.10 -5.45
CA GLU A 110 -12.74 12.73 -4.10
C GLU A 110 -11.39 12.01 -4.11
N ALA A 111 -11.20 11.03 -4.99
CA ALA A 111 -9.95 10.29 -5.12
C ALA A 111 -8.79 11.23 -5.46
N LYS A 112 -9.00 12.19 -6.34
CA LYS A 112 -8.00 13.20 -6.70
C LYS A 112 -7.65 14.12 -5.52
N LYS A 113 -8.66 14.60 -4.78
CA LYS A 113 -8.45 15.46 -3.59
C LYS A 113 -7.70 14.72 -2.49
N VAL A 114 -8.14 13.50 -2.16
CA VAL A 114 -7.49 12.65 -1.14
C VAL A 114 -6.07 12.29 -1.56
N THR A 115 -5.85 11.93 -2.83
CA THR A 115 -4.50 11.67 -3.35
C THR A 115 -3.61 12.90 -3.20
N SER A 116 -4.12 14.08 -3.58
CA SER A 116 -3.37 15.33 -3.46
C SER A 116 -2.97 15.61 -2.01
N HIS A 117 -3.89 15.41 -1.07
CA HIS A 117 -3.59 15.55 0.37
C HIS A 117 -2.54 14.54 0.84
N LEU A 118 -2.75 13.25 0.57
CA LEU A 118 -1.82 12.17 0.97
C LEU A 118 -0.42 12.37 0.42
N MET A 119 -0.29 12.95 -0.78
CA MET A 119 1.01 13.19 -1.41
C MET A 119 1.82 14.33 -0.76
N THR A 120 1.18 15.17 0.07
CA THR A 120 1.90 16.17 0.89
C THR A 120 2.56 15.54 2.12
N LEU A 121 2.11 14.36 2.54
CA LEU A 121 2.53 13.70 3.78
C LEU A 121 3.87 12.99 3.61
N THR A 122 4.97 13.73 3.81
CA THR A 122 6.34 13.27 3.49
C THR A 122 7.35 13.37 4.67
N PRO A 123 7.00 12.99 5.91
CA PRO A 123 7.87 13.18 7.07
C PRO A 123 9.19 12.38 7.01
N PHE A 124 9.31 11.41 6.09
CA PHE A 124 10.44 10.49 5.99
C PHE A 124 11.28 10.68 4.72
N SER A 125 11.27 11.86 4.11
CA SER A 125 12.06 12.13 2.90
C SER A 125 13.56 11.86 3.07
N SER A 126 14.11 12.15 4.25
CA SER A 126 15.52 11.88 4.58
C SER A 126 15.90 10.39 4.53
N LEU A 127 14.95 9.46 4.77
CA LEU A 127 15.19 8.01 4.62
C LEU A 127 15.30 7.61 3.16
N LEU A 128 14.65 8.34 2.25
CA LEU A 128 14.69 8.08 0.82
C LEU A 128 15.93 8.71 0.16
N GLU A 129 16.37 9.87 0.65
CA GLU A 129 17.59 10.54 0.16
C GLU A 129 18.85 9.66 0.32
N GLN A 130 18.89 8.84 1.37
CA GLN A 130 19.97 7.88 1.64
C GLN A 130 20.00 6.69 0.66
N VAL A 131 18.93 6.46 -0.11
CA VAL A 131 18.86 5.37 -1.07
C VAL A 131 19.34 5.84 -2.44
N ASP A 132 20.52 5.39 -2.85
CA ASP A 132 20.98 5.49 -4.22
C ASP A 132 20.45 4.29 -5.04
N TYR A 133 19.40 4.50 -5.82
CA TYR A 133 18.84 3.45 -6.66
C TYR A 133 18.44 3.97 -8.03
N GLN A 134 18.86 3.24 -9.04
CA GLN A 134 18.39 3.37 -10.41
C GLN A 134 17.97 1.99 -10.93
N PRO A 135 16.80 1.88 -11.59
CA PRO A 135 16.35 0.61 -12.14
C PRO A 135 17.33 0.08 -13.18
N LYS A 136 17.56 -1.23 -13.16
CA LYS A 136 18.44 -1.94 -14.10
C LYS A 136 17.75 -3.17 -14.64
N LYS A 137 18.04 -3.51 -15.88
CA LYS A 137 17.67 -4.80 -16.44
C LYS A 137 18.49 -5.90 -15.75
N ILE A 138 17.80 -6.91 -15.27
CA ILE A 138 18.40 -8.14 -14.72
C ILE A 138 17.76 -9.35 -15.40
N SER A 139 18.37 -10.53 -15.26
CA SER A 139 17.69 -11.77 -15.64
C SER A 139 16.49 -12.03 -14.73
N LYS A 140 15.32 -12.31 -15.31
CA LYS A 140 14.09 -12.66 -14.56
C LYS A 140 14.32 -13.87 -13.66
N SER A 141 15.03 -14.90 -14.13
CA SER A 141 15.33 -16.10 -13.34
C SER A 141 16.26 -15.80 -12.17
N ALA A 142 17.29 -14.97 -12.37
CA ALA A 142 18.18 -14.54 -11.30
C ALA A 142 17.46 -13.65 -10.26
N GLY A 143 16.55 -12.79 -10.73
CA GLY A 143 15.66 -11.99 -9.88
C GLY A 143 14.73 -12.86 -9.03
N LYS A 144 14.04 -13.83 -9.66
CA LYS A 144 13.17 -14.80 -8.97
C LYS A 144 13.96 -15.62 -7.96
N MET A 145 15.15 -16.11 -8.32
CA MET A 145 16.03 -16.84 -7.39
C MET A 145 16.42 -15.99 -6.17
N ASN A 146 16.78 -14.72 -6.40
CA ASN A 146 17.09 -13.81 -5.31
C ASN A 146 15.87 -13.57 -4.40
N PHE A 147 14.71 -13.29 -4.97
CA PHE A 147 13.47 -13.05 -4.22
C PHE A 147 13.03 -14.28 -3.43
N VAL A 148 12.97 -15.44 -4.08
CA VAL A 148 12.39 -16.68 -3.53
C VAL A 148 13.37 -17.38 -2.59
N LYS A 149 14.58 -17.68 -3.06
CA LYS A 149 15.50 -18.59 -2.35
C LYS A 149 16.49 -17.86 -1.45
N PHE A 150 17.12 -16.79 -1.94
CA PHE A 150 18.18 -16.12 -1.18
C PHE A 150 17.63 -15.14 -0.14
N GLN A 151 16.59 -14.38 -0.50
CA GLN A 151 15.94 -13.43 0.39
C GLN A 151 14.67 -13.98 1.06
N GLY A 152 14.17 -15.15 0.66
CA GLY A 152 13.02 -15.78 1.31
C GLY A 152 11.74 -14.92 1.27
N CYS A 153 11.66 -13.90 0.42
CA CYS A 153 10.52 -12.97 0.41
C CYS A 153 9.21 -13.71 0.12
N GLN A 154 9.28 -14.78 -0.67
CA GLN A 154 8.10 -15.57 -1.05
C GLN A 154 7.46 -16.33 0.12
N SER A 155 8.15 -16.53 1.26
CA SER A 155 7.53 -17.19 2.41
C SER A 155 6.37 -16.37 2.99
N CYS A 156 6.39 -15.05 2.80
CA CYS A 156 5.37 -14.13 3.30
C CYS A 156 4.61 -13.42 2.17
N HIS A 157 5.25 -13.19 1.02
CA HIS A 157 4.70 -12.38 -0.06
C HIS A 157 4.42 -13.20 -1.32
N GLN A 158 3.35 -12.86 -2.01
CA GLN A 158 3.12 -13.31 -3.39
C GLN A 158 3.97 -12.52 -4.38
N ASN A 159 4.50 -13.19 -5.40
CA ASN A 159 5.23 -12.57 -6.53
C ASN A 159 4.59 -12.83 -7.90
N GLN A 160 3.40 -13.41 -7.89
CA GLN A 160 2.41 -13.52 -8.97
C GLN A 160 1.08 -13.94 -8.29
N PRO A 161 -0.07 -13.85 -8.98
CA PRO A 161 -1.33 -14.34 -8.44
C PRO A 161 -1.21 -15.78 -7.94
N ASP A 162 -1.71 -16.02 -6.73
CA ASP A 162 -1.78 -17.33 -6.07
C ASP A 162 -0.46 -18.08 -5.84
N GLU A 163 0.72 -17.46 -6.06
CA GLU A 163 2.03 -18.06 -5.75
C GLU A 163 2.79 -17.28 -4.67
N GLY A 164 2.91 -17.87 -3.48
CA GLY A 164 3.70 -17.37 -2.35
C GLY A 164 2.89 -17.26 -1.06
N GLY A 165 3.47 -16.60 -0.06
CA GLY A 165 2.84 -16.40 1.24
C GLY A 165 1.71 -15.37 1.21
N LEU A 166 0.73 -15.55 2.10
CA LEU A 166 -0.46 -14.70 2.23
C LEU A 166 -0.37 -13.74 3.44
N SER A 167 0.69 -13.86 4.26
CA SER A 167 0.87 -13.10 5.49
C SER A 167 1.44 -11.69 5.27
N GLY A 168 2.09 -11.45 4.14
CA GLY A 168 2.53 -10.15 3.66
C GLY A 168 1.62 -9.62 2.54
N PRO A 169 1.75 -8.33 2.16
CA PRO A 169 1.12 -7.83 0.96
C PRO A 169 1.62 -8.57 -0.29
N GLU A 170 0.77 -8.65 -1.33
CA GLU A 170 1.24 -9.02 -2.65
C GLU A 170 2.34 -8.05 -3.11
N LEU A 171 3.28 -8.56 -3.93
CA LEU A 171 4.36 -7.76 -4.48
C LEU A 171 4.42 -7.77 -6.01
N TYR A 172 3.55 -8.50 -6.71
CA TYR A 172 3.55 -8.52 -8.17
C TYR A 172 3.05 -7.21 -8.79
N THR A 173 2.20 -6.44 -8.09
CA THR A 173 1.81 -5.07 -8.51
C THR A 173 2.64 -3.96 -7.82
N ALA A 174 3.55 -4.32 -6.90
CA ALA A 174 4.23 -3.35 -6.04
C ALA A 174 5.05 -2.30 -6.82
N TRP A 175 5.53 -2.63 -8.02
CA TRP A 175 6.29 -1.68 -8.84
C TRP A 175 5.46 -0.46 -9.24
N HIS A 176 4.20 -0.66 -9.60
CA HIS A 176 3.28 0.41 -9.98
C HIS A 176 2.76 1.18 -8.77
N ARG A 177 2.61 0.48 -7.66
CA ARG A 177 2.06 1.01 -6.40
C ARG A 177 3.04 1.87 -5.61
N LEU A 178 4.28 1.41 -5.49
CA LEU A 178 5.25 1.94 -4.54
C LEU A 178 6.33 2.80 -5.22
N GLN A 179 6.81 3.79 -4.48
CA GLN A 179 8.01 4.51 -4.85
C GLN A 179 9.22 3.58 -4.78
N GLN A 180 10.12 3.72 -5.75
CA GLN A 180 11.22 2.77 -5.93
C GLN A 180 12.19 2.78 -4.75
N LYS A 181 12.54 3.97 -4.25
CA LYS A 181 13.41 4.12 -3.08
C LYS A 181 12.73 3.63 -1.80
N TYR A 182 11.41 3.76 -1.69
CA TYR A 182 10.64 3.23 -0.57
C TYR A 182 10.75 1.70 -0.48
N ILE A 183 10.65 0.99 -1.61
CA ILE A 183 10.81 -0.48 -1.65
C ILE A 183 12.13 -0.90 -0.97
N ILE A 184 13.23 -0.22 -1.28
CA ILE A 184 14.55 -0.54 -0.72
C ILE A 184 14.65 -0.09 0.74
N SER A 185 14.31 1.17 1.03
CA SER A 185 14.41 1.74 2.38
C SER A 185 13.57 0.95 3.40
N TYR A 186 12.31 0.66 3.06
CA TYR A 186 11.41 -0.12 3.92
C TYR A 186 11.89 -1.56 4.09
N SER A 187 12.37 -2.21 3.02
CA SER A 187 12.85 -3.60 3.13
C SER A 187 14.16 -3.72 3.92
N GLN A 188 14.95 -2.65 3.97
CA GLN A 188 16.21 -2.62 4.71
C GLN A 188 16.00 -2.32 6.20
N HIS A 189 15.09 -1.39 6.50
CA HIS A 189 14.83 -0.88 7.84
C HIS A 189 13.33 -0.66 8.08
N PRO A 190 12.51 -1.74 8.09
CA PRO A 190 11.07 -1.60 8.26
C PRO A 190 10.68 -0.92 9.58
N GLU A 191 11.49 -1.08 10.62
CA GLU A 191 11.31 -0.46 11.94
C GLU A 191 11.40 1.07 11.95
N LEU A 192 12.10 1.68 10.98
CA LEU A 192 12.19 3.13 10.84
C LEU A 192 10.91 3.72 10.24
N TRP A 193 10.19 2.93 9.45
CA TRP A 193 8.93 3.33 8.82
C TRP A 193 7.72 2.97 9.67
N ASP A 194 7.77 1.82 10.34
CA ASP A 194 6.70 1.30 11.20
C ASP A 194 7.32 0.57 12.39
N LYS A 195 7.27 1.22 13.56
CA LYS A 195 7.82 0.69 14.82
C LYS A 195 7.19 -0.64 15.25
N ASN A 196 6.01 -0.95 14.70
CA ASN A 196 5.26 -2.18 14.95
C ASN A 196 5.17 -3.05 13.68
N SER A 197 6.11 -2.91 12.73
CA SER A 197 6.14 -3.69 11.50
C SER A 197 6.15 -5.21 11.77
N MET A 198 5.34 -5.95 11.01
CA MET A 198 5.43 -7.42 10.95
C MET A 198 6.50 -7.90 9.96
N MET A 199 6.92 -7.05 9.01
CA MET A 199 8.06 -7.37 8.15
C MET A 199 9.34 -7.28 9.00
N PRO A 200 10.11 -8.36 9.14
CA PRO A 200 11.29 -8.36 9.97
C PRO A 200 12.44 -7.59 9.32
N ASN A 201 13.28 -6.96 10.14
CA ASN A 201 14.60 -6.52 9.67
C ASN A 201 15.49 -7.76 9.51
N ARG A 202 15.73 -8.17 8.26
CA ARG A 202 16.56 -9.34 7.92
C ARG A 202 18.03 -8.99 7.68
N HIS A 203 18.44 -7.74 7.93
CA HIS A 203 19.79 -7.23 7.69
C HIS A 203 20.30 -7.51 6.26
N ILE A 204 19.41 -7.44 5.27
CA ILE A 204 19.73 -7.71 3.88
C ILE A 204 20.60 -6.57 3.34
N LYS A 205 21.72 -6.92 2.72
CA LYS A 205 22.59 -5.93 2.07
C LYS A 205 21.82 -5.18 0.98
N GLU A 206 21.98 -3.86 0.94
CA GLU A 206 21.30 -2.98 -0.02
C GLU A 206 21.44 -3.47 -1.47
N LYS A 207 22.63 -3.96 -1.88
CA LYS A 207 22.85 -4.54 -3.22
C LYS A 207 21.88 -5.68 -3.57
N ALA A 208 21.51 -6.52 -2.60
CA ALA A 208 20.54 -7.58 -2.79
C ALA A 208 19.09 -7.04 -2.85
N LEU A 209 18.78 -6.00 -2.08
CA LEU A 209 17.49 -5.30 -2.15
C LEU A 209 17.29 -4.57 -3.49
N LYS A 210 18.34 -3.96 -4.06
CA LYS A 210 18.29 -3.42 -5.42
C LYS A 210 17.93 -4.47 -6.46
N LYS A 211 18.40 -5.72 -6.29
CA LYS A 211 18.00 -6.85 -7.16
C LYS A 211 16.54 -7.26 -6.94
N VAL A 212 16.05 -7.20 -5.70
CA VAL A 212 14.61 -7.40 -5.40
C VAL A 212 13.78 -6.33 -6.12
N ALA A 213 14.12 -5.05 -5.97
CA ALA A 213 13.40 -3.95 -6.63
C ALA A 213 13.40 -4.08 -8.16
N ASN A 214 14.53 -4.48 -8.77
CA ASN A 214 14.60 -4.76 -10.21
C ASN A 214 13.76 -5.99 -10.62
N TYR A 215 13.63 -6.99 -9.75
CA TYR A 215 12.74 -8.12 -10.01
C TYR A 215 11.26 -7.70 -9.94
N LEU A 216 10.89 -6.90 -8.94
CA LEU A 216 9.53 -6.33 -8.82
C LEU A 216 9.15 -5.49 -10.05
N LYS A 217 10.11 -4.74 -10.61
CA LYS A 217 9.94 -4.05 -11.90
C LYS A 217 9.56 -5.02 -13.03
N ILE A 218 10.33 -6.10 -13.18
CA ILE A 218 10.11 -7.07 -14.27
C ILE A 218 8.74 -7.72 -14.18
N ILE A 219 8.31 -8.13 -12.97
CA ILE A 219 7.00 -8.78 -12.80
C ILE A 219 5.83 -7.79 -12.91
N GLY A 220 5.99 -6.57 -12.39
CA GLY A 220 4.93 -5.56 -12.49
C GLY A 220 4.72 -5.03 -13.92
N GLU A 221 5.78 -4.97 -14.72
CA GLU A 221 5.70 -4.56 -16.14
C GLU A 221 5.35 -5.72 -17.08
N SER A 222 5.32 -6.98 -16.61
CA SER A 222 4.95 -8.13 -17.45
C SER A 222 3.47 -8.48 -17.43
N ASP A 223 2.69 -7.81 -16.58
CA ASP A 223 1.25 -8.02 -16.42
C ASP A 223 0.42 -6.92 -17.16
N GLU A 224 1.08 -6.13 -18.03
CA GLU A 224 0.48 -5.26 -19.06
C GLU A 224 0.50 -5.94 -20.43
#